data_AF-A0A1H4M0C9-F1
#
_entry.id   AF-A0A1H4M0C9-F1
#
_cell.length_a   1.000
_cell.length_b   1.000
_cell.length_c   1.000
_cell.angle_alpha   90.00
_cell.angle_beta   90.00
_cell.angle_gamma   90.00
#
_symmetry.space_group_name_H-M   'P 1'
#
loop_
_entity.id
_entity.type
_entity.pdbx_description
1 polymer ?
#
loop_
_entity_poly.entity_id
_entity_poly.type
_entity_poly.pdbx_seq_one_letter_code
_entity_poly.pdbx_strand_id
1 'polypeptide(L)'
;MRRICTQADLTLQDTIEITQNLRAAHSLCEEGTFDCLREDHLKLPLSNEQEVTALTSISEVQNANRLAGGQSLVFANSGITLIYGYNGSGKTGYARIIKQVCRTRDEQRGVLANVFVDATFPPASASISYKTDEEEFSTVWIDGLEAPKALNRISVFDSSTAPLYADKQNRIEFLPAGLDVLPRLGKLCESLSEDLEEEIAELEKFVTGPLPKVRSKKFLTQLEDLQCTSTGPLPSASSLEAEFCWTALDDPLLLELENKIQALSAPDKVLAQIARFKATFEILKSKVENLLLLLSREGVEAFSQLIEEARETRKAAEIASEGRFSEDPLKDAPLSEWMEKSLSKCRVV
;
A
#
# COMPACT_ATOMS: atom_id res chain seq x y z
N MET A 1 18.79 2.84 20.56
CA MET A 1 19.03 2.86 22.03
C MET A 1 20.08 3.87 22.47
N ARG A 2 21.36 3.75 22.08
CA ARG A 2 22.42 4.71 22.45
C ARG A 2 22.00 6.17 22.26
N ARG A 3 21.53 6.52 21.05
CA ARG A 3 21.09 7.88 20.69
C ARG A 3 20.01 8.43 21.64
N ILE A 4 19.02 7.60 21.99
CA ILE A 4 17.95 7.95 22.95
C ILE A 4 18.53 8.20 24.35
N CYS A 5 19.54 7.44 24.77
CA CYS A 5 20.18 7.64 26.08
C CYS A 5 21.09 8.87 26.14
N THR A 6 21.72 9.25 25.03
CA THR A 6 22.72 10.34 24.98
C THR A 6 22.13 11.69 24.57
N GLN A 7 21.06 11.70 23.77
CA GLN A 7 20.42 12.90 23.24
C GLN A 7 18.99 13.03 23.78
N ALA A 8 18.52 14.27 23.94
CA ALA A 8 17.14 14.54 24.35
C ALA A 8 16.15 14.30 23.20
N ASP A 9 16.50 14.75 22.00
CA ASP A 9 15.72 14.56 20.77
C ASP A 9 16.59 13.92 19.68
N LEU A 10 15.96 13.05 18.87
CA LEU A 10 16.60 12.43 17.72
C LEU A 10 16.56 13.39 16.54
N THR A 11 17.67 13.54 15.83
CA THR A 11 17.73 14.35 14.62
C THR A 11 17.16 13.58 13.42
N LEU A 12 16.82 14.29 12.34
CA LEU A 12 16.43 13.67 11.07
C LEU A 12 17.52 12.75 10.51
N GLN A 13 18.80 13.09 10.74
CA GLN A 13 19.90 12.22 10.33
C GLN A 13 19.90 10.92 11.14
N ASP A 14 19.54 11.00 12.42
CA ASP A 14 19.47 9.82 13.28
C ASP A 14 18.37 8.85 12.83
N THR A 15 17.22 9.36 12.40
CA THR A 15 16.11 8.52 11.91
C THR A 15 16.48 7.84 10.59
N ILE A 16 17.09 8.56 9.64
CA ILE A 16 17.55 7.99 8.35
C ILE A 16 18.52 6.83 8.56
N GLU A 17 19.53 7.01 9.41
CA GLU A 17 20.52 5.97 9.70
C GLU A 17 19.91 4.76 10.45
N ILE A 18 18.90 4.99 11.31
CA ILE A 18 18.16 3.90 11.97
C ILE A 18 17.35 3.11 10.94
N THR A 19 16.64 3.78 10.04
CA THR A 19 15.88 3.14 8.96
C THR A 19 16.80 2.35 8.02
N GLN A 20 17.97 2.89 7.68
CA GLN A 20 18.96 2.17 6.88
C GLN A 20 19.43 0.89 7.57
N ASN A 21 19.72 0.94 8.88
CA ASN A 21 20.12 -0.24 9.64
C ASN A 21 18.99 -1.28 9.74
N LEU A 22 17.72 -0.87 9.85
CA LEU A 22 16.57 -1.77 9.80
C LEU A 22 16.48 -2.48 8.44
N ARG A 23 16.68 -1.76 7.34
CA ARG A 23 16.69 -2.32 5.98
C ARG A 23 17.86 -3.30 5.79
N ALA A 24 19.04 -2.97 6.32
CA ALA A 24 20.21 -3.83 6.25
C ALA A 24 20.02 -5.16 7.01
N ALA A 25 19.32 -5.14 8.15
CA ALA A 25 18.97 -6.36 8.89
C ALA A 25 18.09 -7.33 8.07
N HIS A 26 17.32 -6.80 7.11
CA HIS A 26 16.53 -7.58 6.15
C HIS A 26 17.23 -7.79 4.81
N SER A 27 18.55 -7.55 4.73
CA SER A 27 19.36 -7.69 3.49
C SER A 27 18.88 -6.82 2.32
N LEU A 28 18.20 -5.70 2.59
CA LEU A 28 17.71 -4.77 1.57
C LEU A 28 18.75 -3.70 1.20
N CYS A 29 19.70 -3.42 2.09
CA CYS A 29 20.73 -2.38 1.94
C CYS A 29 22.04 -2.78 2.64
N GLU A 30 23.13 -2.06 2.39
CA GLU A 30 24.36 -2.18 3.16
C GLU A 30 24.17 -1.60 4.58
N GLU A 31 24.82 -2.24 5.56
CA GLU A 31 24.79 -1.81 6.96
C GLU A 31 25.36 -0.39 7.11
N GLY A 32 24.63 0.46 7.81
CA GLY A 32 25.08 1.80 8.17
C GLY A 32 25.99 1.78 9.40
N THR A 33 26.30 2.97 9.93
CA THR A 33 27.07 3.11 11.17
C THR A 33 26.25 2.58 12.36
N PHE A 34 26.80 1.56 13.03
CA PHE A 34 26.18 0.94 14.20
C PHE A 34 27.13 0.96 15.40
N ASP A 35 26.90 1.92 16.30
CA ASP A 35 27.61 2.00 17.59
C ASP A 35 26.74 1.42 18.71
N CYS A 36 27.25 0.35 19.34
CA CYS A 36 26.53 -0.35 20.40
C CYS A 36 26.40 0.50 21.68
N LEU A 37 25.34 0.26 22.45
CA LEU A 37 25.16 0.85 23.77
C LEU A 37 26.27 0.34 24.72
N ARG A 38 26.78 1.23 25.57
CA ARG A 38 27.85 0.96 26.54
C ARG A 38 27.45 1.59 27.88
N GLU A 39 28.04 1.12 28.97
CA GLU A 39 27.75 1.64 30.32
C GLU A 39 27.99 3.15 30.43
N ASP A 40 29.03 3.68 29.77
CA ASP A 40 29.34 5.11 29.76
C ASP A 40 28.23 5.97 29.13
N HIS A 41 27.38 5.38 28.29
CA HIS A 41 26.23 6.07 27.69
C HIS A 41 25.02 6.14 28.63
N LEU A 42 25.02 5.39 29.73
CA LEU A 42 23.98 5.39 30.73
C LEU A 42 24.45 6.21 31.93
N LYS A 43 23.96 7.46 32.05
CA LYS A 43 24.17 8.31 33.25
C LYS A 43 23.30 7.80 34.42
N LEU A 44 23.49 6.55 34.80
CA LEU A 44 22.84 5.91 35.94
C LEU A 44 23.57 6.31 37.23
N PRO A 45 22.87 6.43 38.36
CA PRO A 45 23.53 6.47 39.65
C PRO A 45 24.34 5.18 39.80
N LEU A 46 25.64 5.31 40.05
CA LEU A 46 26.47 4.17 40.41
C LEU A 46 25.85 3.49 41.64
N SER A 47 25.73 2.17 41.53
CA SER A 47 25.06 1.18 42.37
C SER A 47 25.50 1.09 43.84
N ASN A 48 26.21 2.08 44.37
CA ASN A 48 26.39 2.23 45.81
C ASN A 48 25.30 3.18 46.31
N GLU A 49 24.14 2.66 46.69
CA GLU A 49 23.00 3.45 47.24
C GLU A 49 23.32 4.19 48.55
N GLN A 50 24.54 4.08 49.08
CA GLN A 50 24.92 4.59 50.41
C GLN A 50 25.72 5.89 50.41
N GLU A 51 26.43 6.23 49.32
CA GLU A 51 27.30 7.41 49.30
C GLU A 51 26.50 8.70 49.02
N VAL A 52 26.59 9.69 49.90
CA VAL A 52 25.94 10.99 49.75
C VAL A 52 26.96 12.01 49.24
N THR A 53 26.73 12.56 48.04
CA THR A 53 27.60 13.61 47.49
C THR A 53 26.95 14.98 47.58
N ALA A 54 27.65 15.95 48.17
CA ALA A 54 27.24 17.34 48.28
C ALA A 54 28.27 18.27 47.63
N LEU A 55 27.81 19.22 46.80
CA LEU A 55 28.67 20.27 46.25
C LEU A 55 29.02 21.26 47.37
N THR A 56 30.31 21.58 47.55
CA THR A 56 30.78 22.47 48.64
C THR A 56 31.21 23.83 48.11
N SER A 57 31.92 23.89 46.98
CA SER A 57 32.26 25.17 46.35
C SER A 57 32.57 25.08 44.87
N ILE A 58 32.39 26.21 44.18
CA ILE A 58 32.89 26.46 42.83
C ILE A 58 33.75 27.72 42.90
N SER A 59 35.03 27.59 42.55
CA SER A 59 36.02 28.68 42.61
C SER A 59 36.87 28.71 41.35
N GLU A 60 37.74 29.72 41.24
CA GLU A 60 38.72 29.86 40.14
C GLU A 60 38.08 29.71 38.75
N VAL A 61 36.90 30.31 38.57
CA VAL A 61 36.18 30.25 37.31
C VAL A 61 36.90 31.09 36.26
N GLN A 62 37.34 30.45 35.18
CA GLN A 62 38.00 31.08 34.03
C GLN A 62 37.19 30.86 32.76
N ASN A 63 37.16 31.87 31.90
CA ASN A 63 36.54 31.83 30.57
C ASN A 63 35.05 31.42 30.52
N ALA A 64 34.34 31.46 31.65
CA ALA A 64 32.89 31.19 31.73
C ALA A 64 32.09 32.50 31.89
N ASN A 65 31.45 32.99 30.83
CA ASN A 65 30.70 34.26 30.81
C ASN A 65 31.53 35.47 31.30
N ARG A 66 30.86 36.48 31.90
CA ARG A 66 31.46 37.67 32.54
C ARG A 66 31.58 37.49 34.07
N LEU A 67 32.00 36.31 34.53
CA LEU A 67 32.28 36.09 35.94
C LEU A 67 33.61 36.76 36.30
N ALA A 68 33.67 37.46 37.43
CA ALA A 68 34.92 38.08 37.88
C ALA A 68 35.88 36.98 38.36
N GLY A 69 37.13 37.03 37.90
CA GLY A 69 38.17 36.10 38.35
C GLY A 69 38.39 36.18 39.86
N GLY A 70 38.72 35.04 40.48
CA GLY A 70 38.97 34.92 41.92
C GLY A 70 37.73 34.92 42.81
N GLN A 71 36.52 34.80 42.23
CA GLN A 71 35.30 34.59 43.01
C GLN A 71 35.13 33.12 43.38
N SER A 72 34.64 32.88 44.59
CA SER A 72 34.27 31.56 45.09
C SER A 72 32.81 31.57 45.53
N LEU A 73 32.03 30.63 44.99
CA LEU A 73 30.65 30.37 45.38
C LEU A 73 30.64 29.16 46.30
N VAL A 74 30.32 29.39 47.58
CA VAL A 74 30.29 28.35 48.62
C VAL A 74 28.85 27.91 48.85
N PHE A 75 28.67 26.61 49.02
CA PHE A 75 27.41 25.96 49.32
C PHE A 75 27.43 25.41 50.75
N ALA A 76 26.28 25.43 51.42
CA ALA A 76 26.14 24.79 52.71
C ALA A 76 26.19 23.26 52.54
N ASN A 77 27.02 22.57 53.32
CA ASN A 77 27.13 21.11 53.32
C ASN A 77 25.81 20.41 53.71
N SER A 78 24.93 21.12 54.41
CA SER A 78 23.59 20.67 54.76
C SER A 78 22.63 21.86 54.78
N GLY A 79 21.40 21.65 54.31
CA GLY A 79 20.34 22.67 54.27
C GLY A 79 20.15 23.31 52.89
N ILE A 80 19.68 24.56 52.89
CA ILE A 80 19.32 25.31 51.67
C ILE A 80 20.29 26.48 51.51
N THR A 81 20.93 26.58 50.33
CA THR A 81 21.76 27.73 49.97
C THR A 81 20.97 28.66 49.05
N LEU A 82 20.66 29.88 49.52
CA LEU A 82 19.97 30.90 48.73
C LEU A 82 20.98 31.88 48.11
N ILE A 83 21.05 31.90 46.77
CA ILE A 83 21.91 32.82 46.02
C ILE A 83 21.04 33.84 45.30
N TYR A 84 21.16 35.11 45.65
CA TYR A 84 20.40 36.22 45.06
C TYR A 84 21.32 37.37 44.66
N GLY A 85 20.83 38.24 43.76
CA GLY A 85 21.58 39.41 43.29
C GLY A 85 20.91 40.05 42.09
N TYR A 86 21.43 41.19 41.61
CA TYR A 86 20.90 41.89 40.44
C TYR A 86 21.04 41.09 39.13
N ASN A 87 20.27 41.46 38.10
CA ASN A 87 20.46 40.92 36.76
C ASN A 87 21.89 41.24 36.27
N GLY A 88 22.55 40.26 35.66
CA GLY A 88 23.95 40.40 35.24
C GLY A 88 24.99 40.13 36.34
N SER A 89 24.59 39.78 37.57
CA SER A 89 25.52 39.45 38.67
C SER A 89 26.23 38.09 38.55
N GLY A 90 26.04 37.36 37.44
CA GLY A 90 26.71 36.08 37.21
C GLY A 90 25.98 34.81 37.70
N LYS A 91 24.81 34.91 38.35
CA LYS A 91 24.03 33.74 38.85
C LYS A 91 23.78 32.67 37.77
N THR A 92 23.31 33.10 36.58
CA THR A 92 23.09 32.22 35.44
C THR A 92 24.39 31.60 34.93
N GLY A 93 25.54 32.28 35.09
CA GLY A 93 26.85 31.75 34.73
C GLY A 93 27.25 30.58 35.60
N TYR A 94 27.14 30.71 36.92
CA TYR A 94 27.36 29.59 37.85
C TYR A 94 26.37 28.45 37.61
N ALA A 95 25.09 28.74 37.37
CA ALA A 95 24.09 27.71 37.06
C ALA A 95 24.45 26.89 35.81
N ARG A 96 25.04 27.52 34.77
CA ARG A 96 25.53 26.82 33.58
C ARG A 96 26.70 25.87 33.89
N ILE A 97 27.64 26.30 34.72
CA ILE A 97 28.76 25.43 35.16
C ILE A 97 28.22 24.23 35.94
N ILE A 98 27.31 24.46 36.88
CA ILE A 98 26.68 23.38 37.66
C ILE A 98 25.95 22.41 36.72
N LYS A 99 25.21 22.91 35.70
CA LYS A 99 24.54 22.06 34.69
C LYS A 99 25.50 21.21 33.84
N GLN A 100 26.72 21.67 33.60
CA GLN A 100 27.71 20.89 32.84
C GLN A 100 28.36 19.78 33.67
N VAL A 101 28.59 20.07 34.95
CA VAL A 101 29.36 19.20 35.84
C VAL A 101 28.47 18.19 36.54
N CYS A 102 27.28 18.63 36.94
CA CYS A 102 26.28 17.81 37.62
C CYS A 102 25.25 17.27 36.62
N ARG A 103 24.37 16.43 37.11
CA ARG A 103 23.33 15.80 36.30
C ARG A 103 22.20 16.78 35.98
N THR A 104 21.93 17.02 34.69
CA THR A 104 20.79 17.81 34.19
C THR A 104 20.02 17.05 33.11
N ARG A 105 18.71 17.31 32.97
CA ARG A 105 17.86 16.85 31.85
C ARG A 105 17.78 17.84 30.69
N ASP A 106 18.30 19.06 30.87
CA ASP A 106 18.30 20.11 29.85
C ASP A 106 19.33 19.78 28.75
N GLU A 107 19.14 20.37 27.56
CA GLU A 107 20.19 20.39 26.53
C GLU A 107 21.48 20.95 27.17
N GLN A 108 22.59 20.20 27.09
CA GLN A 108 23.89 20.71 27.51
C GLN A 108 24.35 21.79 26.52
N ARG A 109 23.79 22.99 26.64
CA ARG A 109 24.30 24.18 25.97
C ARG A 109 25.65 24.49 26.60
N GLY A 110 26.72 24.33 25.82
CA GLY A 110 28.10 24.60 26.24
C GLY A 110 28.22 25.94 26.97
N VAL A 111 29.18 26.05 27.89
CA VAL A 111 29.34 27.29 28.65
C VAL A 111 29.82 28.38 27.70
N LEU A 112 28.92 29.32 27.38
CA LEU A 112 29.23 30.41 26.46
C LEU A 112 30.40 31.25 27.00
N ALA A 113 31.41 31.41 26.15
CA ALA A 113 32.55 32.28 26.41
C ALA A 113 32.12 33.76 26.50
N ASN A 114 33.01 34.61 27.04
CA ASN A 114 32.74 36.04 27.20
C ASN A 114 32.64 36.75 25.84
N VAL A 115 31.49 37.34 25.54
CA VAL A 115 31.18 37.96 24.22
C VAL A 115 31.95 39.26 23.96
N PHE A 116 32.69 39.80 24.95
CA PHE A 116 33.38 41.10 24.85
C PHE A 116 34.91 41.02 24.66
N VAL A 117 35.48 39.84 24.37
CA VAL A 117 36.94 39.69 24.17
C VAL A 117 37.22 38.96 22.85
N ASP A 118 37.92 39.63 21.93
CA ASP A 118 38.19 39.20 20.54
C ASP A 118 39.38 38.21 20.41
N ALA A 119 39.36 37.06 21.09
CA ALA A 119 40.38 36.04 20.87
C ALA A 119 39.86 34.61 21.06
N THR A 120 40.41 33.69 20.27
CA THR A 120 40.19 32.23 20.33
C THR A 120 40.31 31.74 21.78
N PHE A 121 39.18 31.42 22.42
CA PHE A 121 39.16 31.12 23.85
C PHE A 121 39.66 29.69 24.13
N PRO A 122 40.49 29.48 25.17
CA PRO A 122 40.59 28.18 25.82
C PRO A 122 39.24 27.82 26.47
N PRO A 123 38.92 26.51 26.60
CA PRO A 123 37.65 26.05 27.18
C PRO A 123 37.43 26.63 28.59
N ALA A 124 36.15 26.85 28.94
CA ALA A 124 35.79 27.31 30.28
C ALA A 124 36.30 26.32 31.34
N SER A 125 36.81 26.82 32.45
CA SER A 125 37.29 25.97 33.54
C SER A 125 36.87 26.50 34.90
N ALA A 126 36.74 25.60 35.86
CA ALA A 126 36.42 25.93 37.24
C ALA A 126 37.01 24.90 38.19
N SER A 127 37.43 25.33 39.37
CA SER A 127 37.75 24.43 40.47
C SER A 127 36.46 24.07 41.21
N ILE A 128 36.19 22.78 41.30
CA ILE A 128 34.94 22.24 41.85
C ILE A 128 35.30 21.40 43.06
N SER A 129 34.82 21.82 44.22
CA SER A 129 34.97 21.08 45.46
C SER A 129 33.64 20.46 45.85
N TYR A 130 33.68 19.20 46.25
CA TYR A 130 32.53 18.42 46.65
C TYR A 130 32.93 17.46 47.77
N LYS A 131 31.95 17.04 48.54
CA LYS A 131 32.10 16.09 49.63
C LYS A 131 31.35 14.81 49.28
N THR A 132 31.99 13.66 49.40
CA THR A 132 31.31 12.36 49.35
C THR A 132 31.40 11.74 50.73
N ASP A 133 30.27 11.57 51.40
CA ASP A 133 30.17 11.21 52.81
C ASP A 133 30.97 12.14 53.74
N GLU A 134 32.11 11.68 54.24
CA GLU A 134 33.00 12.46 55.11
C GLU A 134 34.24 13.02 54.40
N GLU A 135 34.54 12.56 53.18
CA GLU A 135 35.75 12.93 52.44
C GLU A 135 35.52 14.12 51.51
N GLU A 136 36.46 15.08 51.53
CA GLU A 136 36.45 16.25 50.66
C GLU A 136 37.34 16.04 49.42
N PHE A 137 36.78 16.31 48.26
CA PHE A 137 37.44 16.21 46.97
C PHE A 137 37.45 17.57 46.29
N SER A 138 38.51 17.86 45.54
CA SER A 138 38.60 19.03 44.69
C SER A 138 39.11 18.62 43.31
N THR A 139 38.48 19.10 42.24
CA THR A 139 38.85 18.77 40.87
C THR A 139 38.71 19.99 39.97
N VAL A 140 39.64 20.15 39.04
CA VAL A 140 39.54 21.17 37.99
C VAL A 140 38.69 20.61 36.85
N TRP A 141 37.52 21.20 36.65
CA TRP A 141 36.67 20.92 35.49
C TRP A 141 37.07 21.82 34.32
N ILE A 142 37.02 21.25 33.11
CA ILE A 142 37.25 21.94 31.85
C ILE A 142 36.09 21.59 30.92
N ASP A 143 35.51 22.58 30.27
CA ASP A 143 34.40 22.41 29.33
C ASP A 143 34.81 21.49 28.17
N GLY A 144 33.99 20.46 27.92
CA GLY A 144 34.26 19.39 26.96
C GLY A 144 34.98 18.15 27.53
N LEU A 145 35.49 18.18 28.77
CA LEU A 145 36.01 17.00 29.46
C LEU A 145 34.96 16.38 30.41
N GLU A 146 35.07 15.07 30.63
CA GLU A 146 34.18 14.35 31.55
C GLU A 146 34.36 14.85 33.00
N ALA A 147 33.23 15.15 33.64
CA ALA A 147 33.19 15.50 35.06
C ALA A 147 33.33 14.25 35.96
N PRO A 148 33.81 14.41 37.21
CA PRO A 148 33.88 13.32 38.18
C PRO A 148 32.55 12.58 38.34
N LYS A 149 32.57 11.25 38.29
CA LYS A 149 31.37 10.40 38.38
C LYS A 149 30.55 10.63 39.67
N ALA A 150 31.20 11.08 40.76
CA ALA A 150 30.51 11.43 42.01
C ALA A 150 29.49 12.56 41.84
N LEU A 151 29.76 13.54 40.96
CA LEU A 151 28.89 14.69 40.74
C LEU A 151 27.62 14.34 39.95
N ASN A 152 27.57 13.17 39.30
CA ASN A 152 26.35 12.65 38.66
C ASN A 152 25.24 12.32 39.67
N ARG A 153 25.57 12.23 40.97
CA ARG A 153 24.60 12.01 42.06
C ARG A 153 23.82 13.30 42.40
N ILE A 154 24.31 14.46 41.96
CA ILE A 154 23.68 15.76 42.20
C ILE A 154 22.79 16.10 40.99
N SER A 155 21.49 16.30 41.23
CA SER A 155 20.54 16.70 40.18
C SER A 155 20.27 18.20 40.19
N VAL A 156 20.38 18.82 39.02
CA VAL A 156 20.17 20.26 38.81
C VAL A 156 18.82 20.49 38.16
N PHE A 157 18.04 21.42 38.71
CA PHE A 157 16.71 21.77 38.21
C PHE A 157 16.65 23.26 37.86
N ASP A 158 16.07 23.57 36.70
CA ASP A 158 15.80 24.92 36.21
C ASP A 158 14.39 25.00 35.59
N SER A 159 13.90 26.22 35.41
CA SER A 159 12.68 26.60 34.70
C SER A 159 12.52 25.93 33.31
N SER A 160 13.61 25.76 32.55
CA SER A 160 13.62 25.05 31.26
C SER A 160 13.34 23.55 31.41
N THR A 161 13.80 22.94 32.52
CA THR A 161 13.56 21.52 32.83
C THR A 161 12.24 21.28 33.56
N ALA A 162 11.59 22.33 34.08
CA ALA A 162 10.36 22.21 34.86
C ALA A 162 9.23 21.48 34.11
N PRO A 163 8.98 21.70 32.81
CA PRO A 163 7.95 20.96 32.07
C PRO A 163 8.20 19.45 32.00
N LEU A 164 9.47 19.00 32.03
CA LEU A 164 9.83 17.57 32.06
C LEU A 164 9.51 16.90 33.40
N TYR A 165 9.27 17.67 34.46
CA TYR A 165 8.92 17.19 35.79
C TYR A 165 7.48 17.57 36.20
N ALA A 166 6.90 18.56 35.54
CA ALA A 166 5.58 19.11 35.80
C ALA A 166 4.84 19.29 34.47
N ASP A 167 4.48 18.18 33.82
CA ASP A 167 3.64 18.26 32.63
C ASP A 167 2.20 18.63 33.02
N LYS A 168 1.53 19.40 32.15
CA LYS A 168 0.28 20.15 32.38
C LYS A 168 -0.96 19.30 32.73
N GLN A 169 -0.81 17.97 32.80
CA GLN A 169 -1.90 17.04 33.11
C GLN A 169 -1.94 16.53 34.56
N ASN A 170 -1.16 17.11 35.48
CA ASN A 170 -1.26 16.81 36.91
C ASN A 170 -1.04 15.31 37.26
N ARG A 171 -0.37 14.56 36.38
CA ARG A 171 0.17 13.25 36.68
C ARG A 171 1.63 13.44 37.06
N ILE A 172 1.90 13.50 38.35
CA ILE A 172 3.25 13.32 38.89
C ILE A 172 3.56 11.82 38.74
N GLU A 173 3.83 11.38 37.52
CA GLU A 173 4.45 10.07 37.29
C GLU A 173 5.92 10.26 37.66
N PHE A 174 6.26 9.84 38.87
CA PHE A 174 7.62 9.80 39.38
C PHE A 174 8.38 8.73 38.60
N LEU A 175 8.65 8.95 37.30
CA LEU A 175 9.42 8.02 36.49
C LEU A 175 10.87 8.09 36.96
N PRO A 176 11.40 6.99 37.53
CA PRO A 176 12.80 6.94 37.92
C PRO A 176 13.68 7.19 36.68
N ALA A 177 14.80 7.84 36.92
CA ALA A 177 15.90 8.00 35.97
C ALA A 177 16.13 6.76 35.09
N GLY A 178 15.98 6.91 33.76
CA GLY A 178 16.27 5.84 32.79
C GLY A 178 15.05 5.03 32.34
N LEU A 179 13.92 5.12 33.04
CA LEU A 179 12.66 4.46 32.61
C LEU A 179 11.96 5.22 31.46
N ASP A 180 12.36 6.47 31.21
CA ASP A 180 11.87 7.33 30.12
C ASP A 180 12.40 6.92 28.73
N VAL A 181 13.46 6.09 28.70
CA VAL A 181 14.01 5.54 27.46
C VAL A 181 13.01 4.62 26.75
N LEU A 182 12.22 3.86 27.52
CA LEU A 182 11.26 2.90 26.94
C LEU A 182 10.09 3.59 26.22
N PRO A 183 9.39 4.58 26.81
CA PRO A 183 8.37 5.35 26.09
C PRO A 183 8.91 6.07 24.86
N ARG A 184 10.14 6.61 24.94
CA ARG A 184 10.78 7.30 23.81
C ARG A 184 11.12 6.34 22.68
N LEU A 185 11.58 5.13 23.00
CA LEU A 185 11.78 4.07 22.02
C LEU A 185 10.46 3.65 21.38
N GLY A 186 9.40 3.49 22.17
CA GLY A 186 8.07 3.15 21.65
C GLY A 186 7.58 4.15 20.62
N LYS A 187 7.64 5.45 20.93
CA LYS A 187 7.27 6.52 20.00
C LYS A 187 8.11 6.51 18.72
N LEU A 188 9.40 6.24 18.83
CA LEU A 188 10.28 6.12 17.66
C LEU A 188 9.87 4.93 16.77
N CYS A 189 9.58 3.78 17.39
CA CYS A 189 9.13 2.60 16.64
C CYS A 189 7.80 2.84 15.94
N GLU A 190 6.84 3.52 16.58
CA GLU A 190 5.57 3.91 15.96
C GLU A 190 5.79 4.81 14.74
N SER A 191 6.58 5.89 14.89
CA SER A 191 6.91 6.79 13.77
C SER A 191 7.61 6.08 12.61
N LEU A 192 8.55 5.17 12.89
CA LEU A 192 9.23 4.40 11.85
C LEU A 192 8.29 3.39 11.17
N SER A 193 7.31 2.86 11.90
CA SER A 193 6.28 1.98 11.32
C SER A 193 5.42 2.76 10.34
N GLU A 194 4.96 3.95 10.71
CA GLU A 194 4.15 4.83 9.85
C GLU A 194 4.93 5.20 8.57
N ASP A 195 6.19 5.63 8.68
CA ASP A 195 7.04 5.99 7.53
C ASP A 195 7.21 4.81 6.55
N LEU A 196 7.43 3.59 7.08
CA LEU A 196 7.60 2.38 6.26
C LEU A 196 6.27 1.93 5.64
N GLU A 197 5.15 2.06 6.34
CA GLU A 197 3.82 1.76 5.81
C GLU A 197 3.45 2.69 4.65
N GLU A 198 3.79 3.98 4.74
CA GLU A 198 3.61 4.92 3.63
C GLU A 198 4.45 4.53 2.41
N GLU A 199 5.73 4.19 2.60
CA GLU A 199 6.62 3.75 1.52
C GLU A 199 6.12 2.44 0.86
N ILE A 200 5.66 1.47 1.66
CA ILE A 200 5.05 0.24 1.15
C ILE A 200 3.82 0.57 0.31
N ALA A 201 2.92 1.44 0.80
CA ALA A 201 1.72 1.83 0.08
C ALA A 201 2.02 2.56 -1.24
N GLU A 202 3.11 3.34 -1.29
CA GLU A 202 3.59 3.94 -2.54
C GLU A 202 4.11 2.88 -3.52
N LEU A 203 4.95 1.96 -3.06
CA LEU A 203 5.49 0.87 -3.87
C LEU A 203 4.39 -0.05 -4.39
N GLU A 204 3.39 -0.36 -3.58
CA GLU A 204 2.23 -1.16 -3.99
C GLU A 204 1.48 -0.52 -5.16
N LYS A 205 1.33 0.81 -5.19
CA LYS A 205 0.72 1.52 -6.34
C LYS A 205 1.52 1.35 -7.62
N PHE A 206 2.85 1.30 -7.53
CA PHE A 206 3.72 1.06 -8.68
C PHE A 206 3.65 -0.40 -9.16
N VAL A 207 3.62 -1.36 -8.22
CA VAL A 207 3.63 -2.80 -8.53
C VAL A 207 2.26 -3.28 -9.03
N THR A 208 1.16 -2.71 -8.54
CA THR A 208 -0.22 -3.12 -8.89
C THR A 208 -0.75 -2.49 -10.20
N GLY A 209 0.12 -1.88 -11.01
CA GLY A 209 -0.24 -1.37 -12.33
C GLY A 209 -0.93 -2.46 -13.19
N PRO A 210 -2.00 -2.12 -13.94
CA PRO A 210 -2.72 -3.12 -14.73
C PRO A 210 -1.80 -3.71 -15.79
N LEU A 211 -1.56 -5.01 -15.70
CA LEU A 211 -0.82 -5.76 -16.70
C LEU A 211 -1.49 -5.65 -18.08
N PRO A 212 -0.71 -5.65 -19.17
CA PRO A 212 -1.27 -5.63 -20.52
C PRO A 212 -2.19 -6.84 -20.73
N LYS A 213 -3.37 -6.60 -21.32
CA LYS A 213 -4.30 -7.68 -21.67
C LYS A 213 -3.75 -8.49 -22.83
N VAL A 214 -3.14 -9.64 -22.54
CA VAL A 214 -2.57 -10.53 -23.55
C VAL A 214 -3.46 -11.76 -23.74
N ARG A 215 -3.64 -12.19 -25.00
CA ARG A 215 -4.47 -13.35 -25.36
C ARG A 215 -3.74 -14.69 -25.22
N SER A 216 -2.41 -14.66 -25.15
CA SER A 216 -1.57 -15.85 -25.02
C SER A 216 -1.60 -16.39 -23.59
N LYS A 217 -2.02 -17.64 -23.42
CA LYS A 217 -2.00 -18.33 -22.11
C LYS A 217 -0.59 -18.42 -21.52
N LYS A 218 0.43 -18.66 -22.37
CA LYS A 218 1.84 -18.75 -21.95
C LYS A 218 2.35 -17.41 -21.38
N PHE A 219 1.88 -16.30 -21.96
CA PHE A 219 2.24 -14.98 -21.48
C PHE A 219 1.54 -14.63 -20.17
N LEU A 220 0.28 -15.05 -19.99
CA LEU A 220 -0.43 -14.87 -18.73
C LEU A 220 0.24 -15.63 -17.58
N THR A 221 0.67 -16.88 -17.80
CA THR A 221 1.38 -17.66 -16.77
C THR A 221 2.72 -17.03 -16.41
N GLN A 222 3.49 -16.55 -17.38
CA GLN A 222 4.76 -15.85 -17.11
C GLN A 222 4.55 -14.49 -16.43
N LEU A 223 3.49 -13.75 -16.78
CA LEU A 223 3.14 -12.51 -16.11
C LEU A 223 2.66 -12.74 -14.67
N GLU A 224 1.98 -13.85 -14.39
CA GLU A 224 1.62 -14.29 -13.04
C GLU A 224 2.87 -14.65 -12.23
N ASP A 225 3.86 -15.31 -12.84
CA ASP A 225 5.15 -15.59 -12.20
C ASP A 225 5.97 -14.32 -11.91
N LEU A 226 5.77 -13.26 -12.71
CA LEU A 226 6.37 -11.93 -12.50
C LEU A 226 5.60 -11.08 -11.48
N GLN A 227 4.37 -11.45 -11.11
CA GLN A 227 3.70 -10.81 -10.00
C GLN A 227 4.43 -11.24 -8.72
N CYS A 228 5.02 -10.25 -8.02
CA CYS A 228 5.72 -10.41 -6.74
C CYS A 228 4.84 -10.96 -5.59
N THR A 229 3.69 -11.54 -5.90
CA THR A 229 2.85 -12.35 -5.00
C THR A 229 3.35 -13.81 -4.93
N SER A 230 4.16 -14.25 -5.89
CA SER A 230 4.75 -15.58 -5.93
C SER A 230 6.01 -15.66 -5.07
N THR A 231 6.06 -16.59 -4.11
CA THR A 231 7.27 -16.88 -3.30
C THR A 231 8.34 -17.66 -4.06
N GLY A 232 8.24 -17.76 -5.39
CA GLY A 232 9.21 -18.42 -6.25
C GLY A 232 10.39 -17.50 -6.63
N PRO A 233 11.54 -18.06 -7.06
CA PRO A 233 12.63 -17.26 -7.61
C PRO A 233 12.16 -16.59 -8.91
N LEU A 234 12.35 -15.26 -8.99
CA LEU A 234 12.08 -14.48 -10.19
C LEU A 234 12.87 -15.06 -11.38
N PRO A 235 12.26 -15.17 -12.59
CA PRO A 235 12.97 -15.62 -13.77
C PRO A 235 14.13 -14.66 -14.09
N SER A 236 15.30 -15.21 -14.45
CA SER A 236 16.46 -14.41 -14.83
C SER A 236 16.22 -13.69 -16.17
N ALA A 237 16.88 -12.54 -16.36
CA ALA A 237 16.77 -11.76 -17.60
C ALA A 237 17.09 -12.61 -18.85
N SER A 238 18.08 -13.50 -18.76
CA SER A 238 18.46 -14.40 -19.83
C SER A 238 17.39 -15.46 -20.16
N SER A 239 16.61 -15.92 -19.18
CA SER A 239 15.51 -16.86 -19.41
C SER A 239 14.34 -16.19 -20.12
N LEU A 240 14.04 -14.94 -19.78
CA LEU A 240 13.02 -14.16 -20.48
C LEU A 240 13.44 -13.88 -21.93
N GLU A 241 14.66 -13.40 -22.14
CA GLU A 241 15.17 -13.13 -23.48
C GLU A 241 15.17 -14.38 -24.38
N ALA A 242 15.52 -15.54 -23.84
CA ALA A 242 15.48 -16.80 -24.59
C ALA A 242 14.07 -17.21 -25.03
N GLU A 243 13.03 -16.92 -24.23
CA GLU A 243 11.64 -17.25 -24.58
C GLU A 243 10.97 -16.22 -25.50
N PHE A 244 11.47 -14.98 -25.55
CA PHE A 244 10.95 -13.89 -26.38
C PHE A 244 11.78 -13.62 -27.64
N CYS A 245 12.79 -14.44 -27.93
CA CYS A 245 13.57 -14.33 -29.16
C CYS A 245 12.79 -14.87 -30.37
N TRP A 246 12.69 -14.04 -31.41
CA TRP A 246 12.22 -14.47 -32.72
C TRP A 246 13.22 -15.46 -33.33
N THR A 247 12.77 -16.69 -33.60
CA THR A 247 13.60 -17.74 -34.17
C THR A 247 13.31 -17.94 -35.65
N ALA A 248 14.21 -18.61 -36.36
CA ALA A 248 14.01 -18.96 -37.77
C ALA A 248 12.81 -19.92 -38.01
N LEU A 249 12.22 -20.49 -36.95
CA LEU A 249 11.01 -21.31 -37.01
C LEU A 249 9.72 -20.48 -36.97
N ASP A 250 9.79 -19.21 -36.57
CA ASP A 250 8.62 -18.32 -36.45
C ASP A 250 8.24 -17.70 -37.81
N ASP A 251 9.20 -17.49 -38.71
CA ASP A 251 8.97 -16.99 -40.07
C ASP A 251 7.99 -17.85 -40.91
N PRO A 252 8.14 -19.19 -40.99
CA PRO A 252 7.17 -20.02 -41.73
C PRO A 252 5.80 -20.06 -41.04
N LEU A 253 5.76 -19.94 -39.70
CA LEU A 253 4.52 -19.94 -38.93
C LEU A 253 3.74 -18.63 -39.14
N LEU A 254 4.45 -17.50 -39.19
CA LEU A 254 3.88 -16.20 -39.58
C LEU A 254 3.24 -16.28 -40.96
N LEU A 255 3.96 -16.81 -41.96
CA LEU A 255 3.44 -16.98 -43.32
C LEU A 255 2.20 -17.88 -43.37
N GLU A 256 2.16 -18.96 -42.58
CA GLU A 256 0.97 -19.82 -42.48
C GLU A 256 -0.22 -19.07 -41.89
N LEU A 257 0.00 -18.28 -40.84
CA LEU A 257 -1.05 -17.47 -40.20
C LEU A 257 -1.56 -16.36 -41.13
N GLU A 258 -0.68 -15.67 -41.85
CA GLU A 258 -1.07 -14.68 -42.86
C GLU A 258 -1.93 -15.30 -43.95
N ASN A 259 -1.54 -16.48 -44.46
CA ASN A 259 -2.32 -17.22 -45.45
C ASN A 259 -3.69 -17.65 -44.89
N LYS A 260 -3.76 -18.09 -43.63
CA LYS A 260 -5.05 -18.40 -42.97
C LYS A 260 -5.92 -17.17 -42.82
N ILE A 261 -5.35 -16.03 -42.43
CA ILE A 261 -6.08 -14.77 -42.31
C ILE A 261 -6.61 -14.35 -43.68
N GLN A 262 -5.80 -14.39 -44.74
CA GLN A 262 -6.25 -14.09 -46.10
C GLN A 262 -7.36 -15.04 -46.60
N ALA A 263 -7.27 -16.34 -46.28
CA ALA A 263 -8.29 -17.31 -46.64
C ALA A 263 -9.63 -17.07 -45.92
N LEU A 264 -9.57 -16.68 -44.64
CA LEU A 264 -10.76 -16.36 -43.82
C LEU A 264 -11.33 -14.98 -44.13
N SER A 265 -10.47 -14.03 -44.47
CA SER A 265 -10.85 -12.64 -44.72
C SER A 265 -11.41 -12.43 -46.12
N ALA A 266 -11.35 -13.43 -47.02
CA ALA A 266 -11.94 -13.40 -48.35
C ALA A 266 -13.45 -13.05 -48.26
N PRO A 267 -13.82 -11.76 -48.37
CA PRO A 267 -15.14 -11.30 -47.98
C PRO A 267 -16.18 -11.84 -48.94
N ASP A 268 -15.80 -12.06 -50.20
CA ASP A 268 -16.68 -12.56 -51.26
C ASP A 268 -17.19 -13.98 -50.99
N LYS A 269 -16.35 -14.86 -50.42
CA LYS A 269 -16.75 -16.25 -50.10
C LYS A 269 -17.71 -16.28 -48.92
N VAL A 270 -17.43 -15.50 -47.88
CA VAL A 270 -18.27 -15.41 -46.68
C VAL A 270 -19.60 -14.72 -47.01
N LEU A 271 -19.58 -13.63 -47.79
CA LEU A 271 -20.78 -12.95 -48.28
C LEU A 271 -21.64 -13.87 -49.15
N ALA A 272 -21.04 -14.64 -50.05
CA ALA A 272 -21.76 -15.63 -50.86
C ALA A 272 -22.40 -16.74 -50.01
N GLN A 273 -21.72 -17.21 -48.96
CA GLN A 273 -22.29 -18.20 -48.03
C GLN A 273 -23.44 -17.61 -47.21
N ILE A 274 -23.27 -16.41 -46.63
CA ILE A 274 -24.31 -15.73 -45.87
C ILE A 274 -25.53 -15.42 -46.76
N ALA A 275 -25.32 -14.98 -48.00
CA ALA A 275 -26.40 -14.73 -48.95
C ALA A 275 -27.19 -16.00 -49.28
N ARG A 276 -26.50 -17.14 -49.47
CA ARG A 276 -27.16 -18.45 -49.66
C ARG A 276 -27.99 -18.84 -48.45
N PHE A 277 -27.44 -18.73 -47.24
CA PHE A 277 -28.19 -19.03 -46.02
C PHE A 277 -29.40 -18.12 -45.86
N LYS A 278 -29.25 -16.81 -46.07
CA LYS A 278 -30.36 -15.85 -46.04
C LYS A 278 -31.48 -16.25 -47.03
N ALA A 279 -31.13 -16.55 -48.28
CA ALA A 279 -32.11 -16.99 -49.27
C ALA A 279 -32.84 -18.27 -48.84
N THR A 280 -32.12 -19.25 -48.28
CA THR A 280 -32.76 -20.48 -47.76
C THR A 280 -33.71 -20.22 -46.60
N PHE A 281 -33.35 -19.31 -45.68
CA PHE A 281 -34.21 -18.94 -44.56
C PHE A 281 -35.43 -18.13 -45.00
N GLU A 282 -35.31 -17.27 -46.02
CA GLU A 282 -36.45 -16.55 -46.60
C GLU A 282 -37.44 -17.50 -47.29
N ILE A 283 -36.94 -18.52 -48.01
CA ILE A 283 -37.79 -19.57 -48.59
C ILE A 283 -38.48 -20.37 -47.49
N LEU A 284 -37.77 -20.72 -46.41
CA LEU A 284 -38.36 -21.45 -45.29
C LEU A 284 -39.43 -20.61 -44.58
N LYS A 285 -39.14 -19.34 -44.31
CA LYS A 285 -40.07 -18.38 -43.72
C LYS A 285 -41.36 -18.28 -44.54
N SER A 286 -41.27 -18.05 -45.85
CA SER A 286 -42.45 -17.94 -46.71
C SER A 286 -43.28 -19.23 -46.76
N LYS A 287 -42.64 -20.41 -46.71
CA LYS A 287 -43.35 -21.69 -46.59
C LYS A 287 -44.11 -21.80 -45.26
N VAL A 288 -43.48 -21.42 -44.15
CA VAL A 288 -44.12 -21.46 -42.83
C VAL A 288 -45.27 -20.46 -42.74
N GLU A 289 -45.10 -19.24 -43.26
CA GLU A 289 -46.16 -18.23 -43.32
C GLU A 289 -47.36 -18.72 -44.16
N ASN A 290 -47.12 -19.35 -45.31
CA ASN A 290 -48.19 -19.94 -46.11
C ASN A 290 -48.90 -21.08 -45.38
N LEU A 291 -48.16 -21.96 -44.69
CA LEU A 291 -48.78 -23.02 -43.90
C LEU A 291 -49.61 -22.47 -42.75
N LEU A 292 -49.14 -21.41 -42.07
CA LEU A 292 -49.89 -20.75 -41.01
C LEU A 292 -51.18 -20.10 -41.54
N LEU A 293 -51.16 -19.51 -42.73
CA LEU A 293 -52.35 -18.97 -43.38
C LEU A 293 -53.35 -20.08 -43.75
N LEU A 294 -52.87 -21.21 -44.26
CA LEU A 294 -53.73 -22.35 -44.61
C LEU A 294 -54.35 -23.02 -43.38
N LEU A 295 -53.61 -23.07 -42.27
CA LEU A 295 -54.05 -23.62 -40.99
C LEU A 295 -54.78 -22.59 -40.10
N SER A 296 -54.95 -21.35 -40.57
CA SER A 296 -55.72 -20.34 -39.83
C SER A 296 -57.20 -20.72 -39.81
N ARG A 297 -57.94 -20.12 -38.89
CA ARG A 297 -59.39 -20.34 -38.82
C ARG A 297 -60.08 -19.97 -40.12
N GLU A 298 -59.69 -18.85 -40.74
CA GLU A 298 -60.23 -18.46 -42.05
C GLU A 298 -59.84 -19.44 -43.16
N GLY A 299 -58.59 -19.94 -43.14
CA GLY A 299 -58.11 -20.94 -44.10
C GLY A 299 -58.87 -22.27 -44.01
N VAL A 300 -59.13 -22.75 -42.79
CA VAL A 300 -59.90 -23.97 -42.55
C VAL A 300 -61.37 -23.78 -42.93
N GLU A 301 -61.97 -22.62 -42.62
CA GLU A 301 -63.35 -22.30 -43.01
C GLU A 301 -63.47 -22.24 -44.54
N ALA A 302 -62.54 -21.57 -45.24
CA ALA A 302 -62.51 -21.54 -46.70
C ALA A 302 -62.31 -22.94 -47.32
N PHE A 303 -61.44 -23.78 -46.76
CA PHE A 303 -61.29 -25.17 -47.20
C PHE A 303 -62.58 -25.97 -46.98
N SER A 304 -63.26 -25.78 -45.86
CA SER A 304 -64.53 -26.45 -45.58
C SER A 304 -65.63 -26.03 -46.55
N GLN A 305 -65.69 -24.74 -46.91
CA GLN A 305 -66.60 -24.21 -47.93
C GLN A 305 -66.31 -24.81 -49.30
N LEU A 306 -65.04 -24.86 -49.72
CA LEU A 306 -64.66 -25.52 -50.98
C LEU A 306 -65.04 -27.00 -51.01
N ILE A 307 -64.97 -27.71 -49.88
CA ILE A 307 -65.41 -29.11 -49.78
C ILE A 307 -66.94 -29.21 -49.90
N GLU A 308 -67.70 -28.34 -49.25
CA GLU A 308 -69.17 -28.32 -49.38
C GLU A 308 -69.60 -27.92 -50.79
N GLU A 309 -68.98 -26.91 -51.40
CA GLU A 309 -69.21 -26.55 -52.81
C GLU A 309 -68.89 -27.72 -53.75
N ALA A 310 -67.78 -28.44 -53.52
CA ALA A 310 -67.45 -29.64 -54.29
C ALA A 310 -68.50 -30.76 -54.10
N ARG A 311 -69.05 -30.93 -52.89
CA ARG A 311 -70.12 -31.90 -52.63
C ARG A 311 -71.44 -31.49 -53.26
N GLU A 312 -71.81 -30.22 -53.18
CA GLU A 312 -73.03 -29.69 -53.77
C GLU A 312 -72.99 -29.76 -55.29
N THR A 313 -71.87 -29.36 -55.90
CA THR A 313 -71.67 -29.51 -57.35
C THR A 313 -71.68 -30.97 -57.79
N ARG A 314 -71.09 -31.88 -57.01
CA ARG A 314 -71.15 -33.33 -57.27
C ARG A 314 -72.57 -33.89 -57.14
N LYS A 315 -73.32 -33.52 -56.10
CA LYS A 315 -74.73 -33.91 -55.92
C LYS A 315 -75.61 -33.32 -57.03
N ALA A 316 -75.40 -32.07 -57.41
CA ALA A 316 -76.11 -31.44 -58.51
C ALA A 316 -75.81 -32.15 -59.83
N ALA A 317 -74.57 -32.57 -60.06
CA ALA A 317 -74.20 -33.39 -61.21
C ALA A 317 -74.85 -34.77 -61.17
N GLU A 318 -74.91 -35.43 -60.01
CA GLU A 318 -75.61 -36.70 -59.82
C GLU A 318 -77.13 -36.57 -60.08
N ILE A 319 -77.80 -35.58 -59.49
CA ILE A 319 -79.24 -35.32 -59.72
C ILE A 319 -79.51 -34.94 -61.18
N ALA A 320 -78.66 -34.11 -61.79
CA ALA A 320 -78.78 -33.76 -63.20
C ALA A 320 -78.55 -34.96 -64.12
N SER A 321 -77.78 -35.97 -63.66
CA SER A 321 -77.62 -37.24 -64.37
C SER A 321 -78.86 -38.13 -64.20
N GLU A 322 -79.36 -38.33 -62.98
CA GLU A 322 -80.49 -39.22 -62.69
C GLU A 322 -81.83 -38.67 -63.23
N GLY A 323 -82.08 -37.37 -63.07
CA GLY A 323 -83.29 -36.70 -63.56
C GLY A 323 -83.36 -36.58 -65.08
N ARG A 324 -82.22 -36.70 -65.80
CA ARG A 324 -82.21 -36.72 -67.27
C ARG A 324 -82.68 -38.04 -67.86
N PHE A 325 -82.60 -39.14 -67.11
CA PHE A 325 -82.92 -40.49 -67.61
C PHE A 325 -84.26 -41.03 -67.07
N SER A 326 -84.97 -40.30 -66.19
CA SER A 326 -86.28 -40.73 -65.67
C SER A 326 -87.47 -40.46 -66.61
N GLU A 327 -87.34 -39.55 -67.57
CA GLU A 327 -88.33 -39.27 -68.63
C GLU A 327 -87.91 -39.80 -70.01
N ASP A 328 -87.00 -40.79 -70.06
CA ASP A 328 -86.52 -41.37 -71.30
C ASP A 328 -87.49 -42.48 -71.80
N PRO A 329 -88.07 -42.40 -73.01
CA PRO A 329 -89.06 -43.36 -73.51
C PRO A 329 -88.51 -44.76 -73.88
N LEU A 330 -87.30 -45.12 -73.43
CA LEU A 330 -86.60 -46.37 -73.77
C LEU A 330 -86.11 -47.09 -72.50
N LYS A 331 -87.04 -47.67 -71.72
CA LYS A 331 -86.70 -48.44 -70.50
C LYS A 331 -85.97 -49.77 -70.75
N ASP A 332 -85.95 -50.27 -71.99
CA ASP A 332 -85.41 -51.60 -72.34
C ASP A 332 -84.46 -51.59 -73.56
N ALA A 333 -83.67 -50.54 -73.75
CA ALA A 333 -82.61 -50.54 -74.77
C ALA A 333 -81.30 -51.15 -74.21
N PRO A 334 -80.66 -52.12 -74.89
CA PRO A 334 -79.40 -52.70 -74.44
C PRO A 334 -78.30 -51.63 -74.42
N LEU A 335 -77.74 -51.36 -73.24
CA LEU A 335 -76.64 -50.44 -73.02
C LEU A 335 -75.42 -50.86 -73.85
N SER A 336 -75.25 -50.24 -75.01
CA SER A 336 -74.07 -50.40 -75.83
C SER A 336 -72.85 -49.72 -75.16
N GLU A 337 -71.69 -50.38 -75.28
CA GLU A 337 -70.34 -50.08 -74.75
C GLU A 337 -69.90 -48.59 -74.74
N TRP A 338 -70.51 -47.75 -75.58
CA TRP A 338 -70.20 -46.32 -75.64
C TRP A 338 -70.85 -45.51 -74.50
N MET A 339 -71.96 -45.97 -73.90
CA MET A 339 -72.59 -45.30 -72.75
C MET A 339 -71.84 -45.54 -71.42
N GLU A 340 -71.18 -46.69 -71.24
CA GLU A 340 -70.28 -46.91 -70.09
C GLU A 340 -69.06 -45.98 -70.13
N LYS A 341 -68.57 -45.67 -71.34
CA LYS A 341 -67.44 -44.75 -71.55
C LYS A 341 -67.78 -43.28 -71.29
N SER A 342 -69.03 -42.88 -71.44
CA SER A 342 -69.46 -41.51 -71.11
C SER A 342 -69.78 -41.35 -69.62
N LEU A 343 -70.39 -42.36 -68.98
CA LEU A 343 -70.66 -42.35 -67.54
C LEU A 343 -69.39 -42.42 -66.67
N SER A 344 -68.35 -43.15 -67.10
CA SER A 344 -67.05 -43.18 -66.42
C SER A 344 -66.30 -41.85 -66.47
N LYS A 345 -66.53 -41.03 -67.50
CA LYS A 345 -65.94 -39.69 -67.63
C LYS A 345 -66.62 -38.62 -66.76
N CYS A 346 -67.91 -38.79 -66.45
CA CYS A 346 -68.66 -37.86 -65.61
C CYS A 346 -68.47 -38.10 -64.10
N ARG A 347 -67.88 -39.24 -63.67
CA ARG A 347 -67.72 -39.60 -62.26
C ARG A 347 -66.43 -39.06 -61.60
N VAL A 348 -65.58 -38.35 -62.36
CA VAL A 348 -64.22 -37.92 -61.96
C VAL A 348 -64.02 -36.40 -62.04
N VAL A 349 -65.09 -35.62 -61.90
CA VAL A 349 -64.96 -34.18 -61.59
C VAL A 349 -65.60 -33.91 -60.25
#